data_AF-A0A4R0RGI3-F1
#
_entry.id   AF-A0A4R0RGI3-F1
#
_cell.length_a   1.000
_cell.length_b   1.000
_cell.length_c   1.000
_cell.angle_alpha   90.00
_cell.angle_beta   90.00
_cell.angle_gamma   90.00
#
_symmetry.space_group_name_H-M   'P 1'
#
loop_
_entity.id
_entity.type
_entity.pdbx_description
1 polymer ?
#
loop_
_entity_poly.entity_id
_entity_poly.type
_entity_poly.pdbx_seq_one_letter_code
_entity_poly.pdbx_strand_id
1 'polypeptide(L)'
;MQSDMDWSSILPKPWNGFFSLGPNNRPFATSLYHQLHCLDQIRTSFVRSNVDAETMRHVEHCLRYLKDVLLCHADITVEPAEWMEVGGNTMPGTDGDGVVHSCRDWDKVKEFVEEHPIILP
;
A
#
# COMPACT_ATOMS: atom_id res chain seq x y z
N MET A 1 -9.12 15.06 -10.41
CA MET A 1 -8.50 13.96 -11.16
C MET A 1 -7.00 14.18 -11.18
N GLN A 2 -6.30 13.81 -10.10
CA GLN A 2 -4.89 13.47 -10.27
C GLN A 2 -4.79 12.16 -11.07
N SER A 3 -3.81 12.07 -11.94
CA SER A 3 -3.76 11.06 -13.01
C SER A 3 -3.12 9.75 -12.53
N ASP A 4 -3.37 8.64 -13.23
CA ASP A 4 -2.69 7.36 -12.97
C ASP A 4 -1.15 7.47 -13.04
N MET A 5 -0.63 8.51 -13.70
CA MET A 5 0.81 8.81 -13.73
C MET A 5 1.34 9.21 -12.35
N ASP A 6 0.55 9.95 -11.55
CA ASP A 6 0.98 10.38 -10.22
C ASP A 6 1.13 9.20 -9.25
N TRP A 7 0.26 8.20 -9.39
CA TRP A 7 0.31 6.98 -8.59
C TRP A 7 1.44 6.03 -9.03
N SER A 8 1.62 5.87 -10.34
CA SER A 8 2.63 4.96 -10.89
C SER A 8 4.06 5.49 -10.84
N SER A 9 4.26 6.81 -10.68
CA SER A 9 5.59 7.45 -10.65
C SER A 9 6.46 7.04 -9.44
N ILE A 10 5.82 6.61 -8.35
CA ILE A 10 6.50 6.18 -7.11
C ILE A 10 7.02 4.74 -7.22
N LEU A 11 6.45 3.95 -8.13
CA LEU A 11 6.76 2.53 -8.25
C LEU A 11 8.04 2.31 -9.09
N PRO A 12 9.07 1.62 -8.56
CA PRO A 12 10.27 1.30 -9.33
C PRO A 12 9.94 0.48 -10.57
N LYS A 13 10.44 0.88 -11.73
CA LYS A 13 10.25 0.13 -12.99
C LYS A 13 11.44 -0.82 -13.24
N PRO A 14 11.21 -1.97 -13.90
CA PRO A 14 9.96 -2.42 -14.51
C PRO A 14 9.04 -3.22 -13.57
N TRP A 15 9.53 -3.67 -12.42
CA TRP A 15 8.86 -4.67 -11.58
C TRP A 15 8.01 -4.10 -10.45
N ASN A 16 7.71 -2.80 -10.45
CA ASN A 16 6.85 -2.12 -9.47
C ASN A 16 7.23 -2.37 -7.99
N GLY A 17 8.53 -2.54 -7.70
CA GLY A 17 9.03 -2.78 -6.34
C GLY A 17 9.37 -4.23 -6.01
N PHE A 18 9.11 -5.19 -6.91
CA PHE A 18 9.66 -6.54 -6.78
C PHE A 18 11.15 -6.58 -7.15
N PHE A 19 11.92 -7.41 -6.45
CA PHE A 19 13.35 -7.61 -6.67
C PHE A 19 13.75 -9.06 -6.38
N SER A 20 14.92 -9.48 -6.87
CA SER A 20 15.47 -10.82 -6.63
C SER A 20 16.58 -10.80 -5.59
N LEU A 21 16.64 -11.81 -4.72
CA LEU A 21 17.75 -12.03 -3.79
C LEU A 21 18.22 -13.50 -3.76
N GLY A 22 19.50 -13.66 -3.41
CA GLY A 22 20.15 -14.94 -3.15
C GLY A 22 20.55 -15.72 -4.42
N PRO A 23 21.22 -16.88 -4.26
CA PRO A 23 21.80 -17.64 -5.38
C PRO A 23 20.80 -18.13 -6.44
N ASN A 24 19.51 -18.21 -6.10
CA ASN A 24 18.45 -18.71 -6.98
C ASN A 24 17.56 -17.58 -7.55
N ASN A 25 17.96 -16.31 -7.40
CA ASN A 25 17.17 -15.14 -7.85
C ASN A 25 15.70 -15.19 -7.43
N ARG A 26 15.42 -15.62 -6.19
CA ARG A 26 14.06 -15.72 -5.66
C ARG A 26 13.42 -14.33 -5.62
N PRO A 27 12.15 -14.17 -6.02
CA PRO A 27 11.50 -12.87 -6.00
C PRO A 27 11.04 -12.52 -4.58
N PHE A 28 11.07 -11.23 -4.29
CA PHE A 28 10.62 -10.60 -3.05
C PHE A 28 10.03 -9.22 -3.36
N ALA A 29 9.30 -8.67 -2.40
CA ALA A 29 8.94 -7.26 -2.36
C ALA A 29 9.26 -6.69 -0.98
N THR A 30 9.36 -5.37 -0.86
CA THR A 30 9.20 -4.75 0.46
C THR A 30 7.72 -4.53 0.73
N SER A 31 7.32 -4.60 1.99
CA SER A 31 5.94 -4.37 2.41
C SER A 31 5.41 -3.01 1.96
N LEU A 32 6.25 -1.96 1.91
CA LEU A 32 5.87 -0.67 1.32
C LEU A 32 5.28 -0.81 -0.09
N TYR A 33 5.95 -1.52 -0.99
CA TYR A 33 5.50 -1.61 -2.38
C TYR A 33 4.28 -2.52 -2.53
N HIS A 34 4.16 -3.55 -1.68
CA HIS A 34 2.94 -4.34 -1.61
C HIS A 34 1.75 -3.50 -1.09
N GLN A 35 1.94 -2.72 -0.03
CA GLN A 35 0.92 -1.81 0.52
C GLN A 35 0.49 -0.76 -0.51
N LEU A 36 1.43 -0.15 -1.25
CA LEU A 36 1.13 0.79 -2.33
C LEU A 36 0.35 0.12 -3.47
N HIS A 37 0.70 -1.12 -3.84
CA HIS A 37 -0.05 -1.90 -4.83
C HIS A 37 -1.50 -2.12 -4.38
N CYS A 38 -1.72 -2.59 -3.15
CA CYS A 38 -3.06 -2.80 -2.62
C CYS A 38 -3.88 -1.50 -2.56
N LEU A 39 -3.26 -0.39 -2.14
CA LEU A 39 -3.93 0.91 -2.08
C LEU A 39 -4.38 1.38 -3.48
N ASP A 40 -3.57 1.15 -4.52
CA ASP A 40 -3.93 1.45 -5.91
C ASP A 40 -5.03 0.52 -6.45
N GLN A 41 -5.06 -0.77 -6.06
CA GLN A 41 -6.17 -1.66 -6.39
C GLN A 41 -7.51 -1.17 -5.81
N ILE A 42 -7.50 -0.68 -4.57
CA ILE A 42 -8.68 -0.07 -3.94
C ILE A 42 -9.10 1.19 -4.72
N ARG A 43 -8.14 2.08 -5.02
CA ARG A 43 -8.40 3.29 -5.82
C ARG A 43 -9.07 2.98 -7.15
N THR A 44 -8.49 2.05 -7.92
CA THR A 44 -9.00 1.69 -9.24
C THR A 44 -10.38 1.04 -9.16
N SER A 45 -10.68 0.32 -8.08
CA SER A 45 -12.02 -0.23 -7.82
C SER A 45 -13.07 0.87 -7.65
N PHE A 46 -12.76 1.95 -6.91
CA PHE A 46 -13.66 3.10 -6.79
C PHE A 46 -13.87 3.83 -8.11
N VAL A 47 -12.80 4.07 -8.87
CA VAL A 47 -12.89 4.69 -10.21
C VAL A 47 -13.82 3.89 -11.12
N ARG A 48 -13.78 2.55 -11.05
CA ARG A 48 -14.63 1.66 -11.84
C ARG A 48 -16.07 1.57 -11.32
N SER A 49 -16.32 1.87 -10.05
CA SER A 49 -17.63 1.74 -9.40
C SER A 49 -18.61 2.87 -9.74
N ASN A 50 -18.15 3.97 -10.36
CA ASN A 50 -18.99 5.10 -10.81
C ASN A 50 -19.89 5.69 -9.69
N VAL A 51 -19.34 5.88 -8.49
CA VAL A 51 -20.02 6.60 -7.39
C VAL A 51 -20.15 8.09 -7.70
N ASP A 52 -20.98 8.80 -6.93
CA ASP A 52 -21.22 10.23 -7.12
C ASP A 52 -19.94 11.07 -6.91
N ALA A 53 -19.97 12.30 -7.43
CA ALA A 53 -18.80 13.18 -7.43
C ALA A 53 -18.32 13.57 -6.02
N GLU A 54 -19.21 13.66 -5.04
CA GLU A 54 -18.83 14.00 -3.67
C GLU A 54 -18.09 12.84 -3.00
N THR A 55 -18.66 11.64 -3.12
CA THR A 55 -18.01 10.40 -2.66
C THR A 55 -16.65 10.23 -3.33
N MET A 56 -16.56 10.41 -4.65
CA MET A 56 -15.28 10.30 -5.36
C MET A 56 -14.23 11.30 -4.86
N ARG A 57 -14.61 12.56 -4.58
CA ARG A 57 -13.67 13.55 -4.02
C ARG A 57 -13.16 13.13 -2.66
N HIS A 58 -14.04 12.63 -1.80
CA HIS A 58 -13.67 12.18 -0.46
C HIS A 58 -12.71 10.98 -0.53
N VAL A 59 -13.04 9.97 -1.33
CA VAL A 59 -12.18 8.80 -1.56
C VAL A 59 -10.81 9.21 -2.13
N GLU A 60 -10.77 10.08 -3.14
CA GLU A 60 -9.51 10.54 -3.75
C GLU A 60 -8.63 11.27 -2.72
N HIS A 61 -9.23 12.08 -1.85
CA HIS A 61 -8.52 12.74 -0.75
C HIS A 61 -7.98 11.73 0.28
N CYS A 62 -8.82 10.81 0.76
CA CYS A 62 -8.44 9.80 1.75
C CYS A 62 -7.31 8.90 1.24
N LEU A 63 -7.41 8.40 0.01
CA LEU A 63 -6.39 7.51 -0.55
C LEU A 63 -5.05 8.22 -0.77
N ARG A 64 -5.06 9.51 -1.15
CA ARG A 64 -3.82 10.31 -1.19
C ARG A 64 -3.19 10.46 0.19
N TYR A 65 -3.99 10.78 1.19
CA TYR A 65 -3.50 10.87 2.56
C TYR A 65 -2.89 9.55 3.04
N LEU A 66 -3.55 8.42 2.78
CA LEU A 66 -3.00 7.10 3.10
C LEU A 66 -1.69 6.81 2.34
N LYS A 67 -1.60 7.18 1.06
CA LYS A 67 -0.36 7.06 0.28
C LYS A 67 0.79 7.81 0.95
N ASP A 68 0.55 9.04 1.40
CA ASP A 68 1.57 9.85 2.07
C ASP A 68 1.98 9.24 3.42
N VAL A 69 1.03 8.66 4.16
CA VAL A 69 1.31 7.90 5.40
C VAL A 69 2.21 6.69 5.11
N LEU A 70 1.92 5.91 4.06
CA LEU A 70 2.76 4.77 3.66
C LEU A 70 4.18 5.21 3.31
N LEU A 71 4.35 6.34 2.64
CA LEU A 71 5.68 6.88 2.32
C LEU A 71 6.41 7.41 3.56
N CYS A 72 5.69 8.01 4.51
CA CYS A 72 6.24 8.46 5.79
C CYS A 72 6.66 7.29 6.70
N HIS A 73 5.95 6.17 6.59
CA HIS A 73 6.16 4.95 7.36
C HIS A 73 6.52 3.79 6.45
N ALA A 74 7.50 4.03 5.58
CA ALA A 74 8.00 3.06 4.62
C ALA A 74 8.40 1.76 5.31
N ASP A 75 7.53 0.75 5.20
CA ASP A 75 7.78 -0.57 5.77
C ASP A 75 8.80 -1.33 4.90
N ILE A 76 9.99 -1.51 5.46
CA ILE A 76 11.13 -2.16 4.80
C ILE A 76 11.15 -3.67 4.99
N THR A 77 10.12 -4.24 5.64
CA THR A 77 9.99 -5.69 5.82
C THR A 77 10.01 -6.39 4.45
N VAL A 78 10.80 -7.45 4.34
CA VAL A 78 10.97 -8.20 3.09
C VAL A 78 9.95 -9.34 3.06
N GLU A 79 9.06 -9.30 2.08
CA GLU A 79 8.04 -10.31 1.87
C GLU A 79 8.49 -11.30 0.80
N PRO A 80 8.44 -12.62 1.08
CA PRO A 80 8.62 -13.64 0.06
C PRO A 80 7.57 -13.49 -1.05
N ALA A 81 8.00 -13.55 -2.31
CA ALA A 81 7.10 -13.61 -3.44
C ALA A 81 7.25 -14.94 -4.17
N GLU A 82 6.24 -15.28 -4.96
CA GLU A 82 6.22 -16.43 -5.84
C GLU A 82 5.95 -15.98 -7.29
N TRP A 83 6.42 -16.77 -8.25
CA TRP A 83 6.09 -16.57 -9.65
C TRP A 83 4.69 -17.13 -9.92
N MET A 84 3.82 -16.28 -10.46
CA MET A 84 2.43 -16.59 -10.77
C MET A 84 2.10 -16.26 -12.23
N GLU A 85 1.16 -17.00 -12.80
CA GLU A 85 0.66 -16.77 -14.15
C GLU A 85 -0.59 -15.88 -14.12
N VAL A 86 -0.48 -14.67 -14.68
CA VAL A 86 -1.56 -13.69 -14.72
C VAL A 86 -1.80 -13.24 -16.16
N GLY A 87 -2.96 -13.60 -16.70
CA GLY A 87 -3.34 -13.20 -18.06
C GLY A 87 -2.36 -13.69 -19.15
N GLY A 88 -1.71 -14.83 -18.92
CA GLY A 88 -0.70 -15.40 -19.83
C GLY A 88 0.71 -14.84 -19.66
N ASN A 89 0.98 -14.06 -18.62
CA ASN A 89 2.32 -13.55 -18.29
C ASN A 89 2.77 -14.07 -16.92
N THR A 90 4.04 -14.47 -16.83
CA THR A 90 4.70 -14.80 -15.56
C THR A 90 5.06 -13.50 -14.82
N MET A 91 4.49 -13.32 -13.63
CA MET A 91 4.66 -12.13 -12.79
C MET A 91 4.99 -12.56 -11.36
N PRO A 92 5.78 -11.80 -10.59
CA PRO A 92 5.93 -12.07 -9.17
C PRO A 92 4.71 -11.56 -8.38
N GLY A 93 4.35 -12.26 -7.30
CA GLY A 93 3.29 -11.87 -6.38
C GLY A 93 3.56 -12.33 -4.95
N THR A 94 3.09 -11.55 -3.98
CA THR A 94 3.15 -11.87 -2.54
C THR A 94 1.75 -11.67 -1.96
N ASP A 95 1.33 -12.52 -1.03
CA ASP A 95 0.13 -12.31 -0.22
C ASP A 95 0.45 -11.68 1.15
N GLY A 96 1.74 -11.57 1.50
CA GLY A 96 2.22 -11.04 2.78
C GLY A 96 1.89 -11.91 3.99
N ASP A 97 1.33 -13.11 3.81
CA ASP A 97 0.86 -13.92 4.93
C ASP A 97 2.01 -14.46 5.78
N GLY A 98 1.82 -14.44 7.09
CA GLY A 98 2.83 -14.87 8.07
C GLY A 98 4.09 -13.99 8.14
N VAL A 99 4.16 -12.87 7.42
CA VAL A 99 5.30 -11.95 7.49
C VAL A 99 5.27 -11.17 8.80
N VAL A 100 6.42 -11.11 9.48
CA VAL A 100 6.56 -10.38 10.74
C VAL A 100 6.98 -8.94 10.47
N HIS A 101 6.15 -8.00 10.88
CA HIS A 101 6.40 -6.57 10.77
C HIS A 101 6.86 -5.97 12.10
N SER A 102 7.60 -4.86 12.02
CA SER A 102 7.95 -4.05 13.20
C SER A 102 7.02 -2.84 13.28
N CYS A 103 6.07 -2.88 14.22
CA CYS A 103 5.06 -1.84 14.37
C CYS A 103 5.39 -0.89 15.51
N ARG A 104 4.88 0.34 15.41
CA ARG A 104 4.72 1.20 16.58
C ARG A 104 3.60 0.65 17.45
N ASP A 105 3.75 0.83 18.76
CA ASP A 105 2.71 0.49 19.72
C ASP A 105 1.54 1.48 19.57
N TRP A 106 0.47 1.05 18.90
CA TRP A 106 -0.71 1.87 18.67
C TRP A 106 -1.58 1.97 19.92
N ASP A 107 -1.47 1.02 20.87
CA ASP A 107 -2.20 1.08 22.14
C ASP A 107 -1.74 2.29 22.95
N LYS A 108 -0.44 2.62 22.92
CA LYS A 108 0.09 3.84 23.56
C LYS A 108 -0.52 5.13 22.97
N VAL A 109 -0.80 5.14 21.66
CA VAL A 109 -1.46 6.27 21.02
C VAL A 109 -2.94 6.34 21.45
N LYS A 110 -3.62 5.20 21.49
CA LYS A 110 -5.01 5.10 21.97
C LYS A 110 -5.14 5.56 23.42
N GLU A 111 -4.30 5.05 24.32
CA GLU A 111 -4.24 5.44 25.73
C GLU A 111 -4.10 6.96 25.87
N PHE A 112 -3.15 7.55 25.16
CA PHE A 112 -2.94 9.01 25.17
C PHE A 112 -4.19 9.78 24.75
N VAL A 113 -4.90 9.35 23.70
CA VAL A 113 -6.12 10.03 23.22
C VAL A 113 -7.28 9.88 24.23
N GLU A 114 -7.43 8.71 24.84
CA GLU A 114 -8.48 8.45 25.84
C GLU A 114 -8.29 9.30 27.11
N GLU A 115 -7.04 9.55 27.51
CA GLU A 115 -6.70 10.44 28.63
C GLU A 115 -6.91 11.94 28.32
N HIS A 116 -7.01 12.31 27.04
CA HIS A 116 -7.12 13.69 26.57
C HIS A 116 -8.38 13.88 25.69
N PRO A 117 -9.59 13.72 26.25
CA PRO A 117 -10.82 13.82 25.48
C PRO A 117 -11.02 15.24 24.92
N ILE A 118 -11.69 15.31 23.77
CA ILE A 118 -12.10 16.60 23.20
C ILE A 118 -13.07 17.31 24.16
N ILE A 119 -12.77 18.56 24.48
CA ILE A 119 -13.67 19.43 25.24
C ILE A 119 -14.45 20.23 24.22
N LEU A 120 -15.76 19.97 24.14
CA LEU A 120 -16.65 20.75 23.29
C LEU A 120 -16.72 22.19 23.82
N PRO A 121 -16.81 23.19 22.92
CA PRO A 121 -16.94 24.59 23.30
C PRO A 121 -18.22 24.89 24.10
#